data_AF-A0A349LV11-F1
#
_entry.id   AF-A0A349LV11-F1
#
_cell.length_a   1.000
_cell.length_b   1.000
_cell.length_c   1.000
_cell.angle_alpha   90.00
_cell.angle_beta   90.00
_cell.angle_gamma   90.00
#
_symmetry.space_group_name_H-M   'P 1'
#
loop_
_entity.id
_entity.type
_entity.pdbx_description
1 polymer ?
#
loop_
_entity_poly.entity_id
_entity_poly.type
_entity_poly.pdbx_seq_one_letter_code
_entity_poly.pdbx_strand_id
1 'polypeptide(L)'
;MRRRCGFTLIELLLVMVLLGISLVGASRVIRAFSSMYDDQAEQDSLVSQSRFVLERLNRELRDITPYSVRLSSSGQNQCLEFVPFTHSGRYRNLPLSPDTRSYLDVVSLDTSFTASAGQYLLVYPTQNSDVYSNSGQRVQLASTPLGNDGDGNSATYRLQFTAATSFSQGSPAQRYFLLDNPVSYCVQAGQLWRYQGYTWQSSQPMPGAGLAGGALMATSIINDLSTAPVFTLDNASLQRNSLIKIWLQFANSSDSNTVLSFHHLVQVQNVP
;
A
#
# COMPACT_ATOMS: atom_id res chain seq x y z
N MET A 1 -78.41 -17.02 -34.01
CA MET A 1 -77.77 -17.69 -32.86
C MET A 1 -76.42 -18.25 -33.32
N ARG A 2 -75.28 -17.70 -32.83
CA ARG A 2 -73.95 -18.23 -33.13
C ARG A 2 -73.71 -19.48 -32.27
N ARG A 3 -73.46 -20.64 -32.91
CA ARG A 3 -73.00 -21.85 -32.21
C ARG A 3 -71.63 -21.55 -31.60
N ARG A 4 -71.48 -21.72 -30.28
CA ARG A 4 -70.17 -21.73 -29.63
C ARG A 4 -69.50 -23.05 -29.99
N CYS A 5 -68.43 -23.01 -30.79
CA CYS A 5 -67.59 -24.18 -31.03
C CYS A 5 -66.81 -24.47 -29.74
N GLY A 6 -67.00 -25.66 -29.17
CA GLY A 6 -66.19 -26.16 -28.06
C GLY A 6 -64.85 -26.69 -28.55
N PHE A 7 -63.82 -26.53 -27.72
CA PHE A 7 -62.46 -27.02 -27.96
C PHE A 7 -62.43 -28.56 -27.96
N THR A 8 -61.63 -29.17 -28.84
CA THR A 8 -61.50 -30.64 -28.85
C THR A 8 -60.48 -31.11 -27.81
N LEU A 9 -60.65 -32.32 -27.27
CA LEU A 9 -59.72 -32.89 -26.28
C LEU A 9 -58.29 -33.05 -26.83
N ILE A 10 -58.18 -33.32 -28.13
CA ILE A 10 -56.89 -33.36 -28.87
C ILE A 10 -56.20 -31.99 -28.91
N GLU A 11 -56.97 -30.93 -29.12
CA GLU A 11 -56.42 -29.56 -29.16
C GLU A 11 -55.91 -29.13 -27.79
N LEU A 12 -56.62 -29.48 -26.72
CA LEU A 12 -56.18 -29.25 -25.34
C LEU A 12 -54.87 -29.98 -25.04
N LEU A 13 -54.77 -31.26 -25.43
CA LEU A 13 -53.59 -32.08 -25.22
C LEU A 13 -52.37 -31.52 -25.97
N LEU A 14 -52.56 -31.10 -27.23
CA LEU A 14 -51.49 -30.51 -28.04
C LEU A 14 -50.97 -29.19 -27.43
N VAL A 15 -51.86 -28.34 -26.93
CA VAL A 15 -51.48 -27.09 -26.24
C VAL A 15 -50.67 -27.38 -24.98
N MET A 16 -51.07 -28.35 -24.15
CA MET A 16 -50.31 -28.71 -22.95
C MET A 16 -48.90 -29.22 -23.28
N VAL A 17 -48.77 -30.07 -24.30
CA VAL A 17 -47.45 -30.60 -24.73
C VAL A 17 -46.56 -29.47 -25.24
N LEU A 18 -47.08 -28.58 -26.09
CA LEU A 18 -46.31 -27.44 -26.60
C LEU A 18 -45.88 -26.49 -25.47
N LEU A 19 -46.79 -26.16 -24.54
CA LEU A 19 -46.46 -25.34 -23.37
C LEU A 19 -45.37 -25.99 -22.50
N GLY A 20 -45.45 -27.31 -22.28
CA GLY A 20 -44.44 -28.05 -21.54
C GLY A 20 -43.03 -27.93 -22.17
N ILE A 21 -42.94 -28.13 -23.49
CA ILE A 21 -41.66 -28.00 -24.22
C ILE A 21 -41.14 -26.56 -24.16
N SER A 22 -42.02 -25.58 -24.39
CA SER A 22 -41.66 -24.16 -24.33
C SER A 22 -41.17 -23.72 -22.94
N LEU A 23 -41.83 -24.17 -21.86
CA LEU A 23 -41.43 -23.88 -20.49
C LEU A 23 -40.05 -24.47 -20.15
N VAL A 24 -39.77 -25.71 -20.57
CA VAL A 24 -38.44 -26.31 -20.38
C VAL A 24 -37.37 -25.53 -21.14
N GLY A 25 -37.63 -25.17 -22.40
CA GLY A 25 -36.73 -24.35 -23.21
C GLY A 25 -36.44 -22.99 -22.57
N ALA A 26 -37.49 -22.26 -22.18
CA ALA A 26 -37.38 -20.98 -21.50
C ALA A 26 -36.57 -21.08 -20.19
N SER A 27 -36.79 -22.12 -19.39
CA SER A 27 -36.04 -22.32 -18.14
C SER A 27 -34.53 -22.50 -18.35
N ARG A 28 -34.12 -23.13 -19.46
CA ARG A 28 -32.70 -23.34 -19.79
C ARG A 28 -32.06 -22.01 -20.18
N VAL A 29 -32.74 -21.22 -21.00
CA VAL A 29 -32.28 -19.90 -21.43
C VAL A 29 -32.13 -18.95 -20.24
N ILE A 30 -33.11 -18.93 -19.32
CA ILE A 30 -33.04 -18.08 -18.12
C ILE A 30 -31.85 -18.47 -17.25
N ARG A 31 -31.61 -19.76 -17.02
CA ARG A 31 -30.43 -20.23 -16.27
C ARG A 31 -29.12 -19.81 -16.94
N ALA A 32 -29.03 -19.95 -18.26
CA ALA A 32 -27.84 -19.55 -19.01
C ALA A 32 -27.57 -18.04 -18.90
N PHE A 33 -28.60 -17.19 -18.98
CA PHE A 33 -28.43 -15.75 -18.80
C PHE A 33 -28.02 -15.38 -17.37
N SER A 34 -28.56 -16.08 -16.35
CA SER A 34 -28.17 -15.85 -14.96
C SER A 34 -26.69 -16.18 -14.75
N SER A 35 -26.24 -17.36 -15.19
CA SER A 35 -24.84 -17.75 -15.00
C SER A 35 -23.87 -16.82 -15.72
N MET A 36 -24.20 -16.42 -16.96
CA MET A 36 -23.38 -15.45 -17.70
C MET A 36 -23.28 -14.09 -17.00
N TYR A 37 -24.35 -13.65 -16.34
CA TYR A 37 -24.34 -12.40 -15.59
C TYR A 37 -23.46 -12.51 -14.34
N ASP A 38 -23.57 -13.61 -13.59
CA ASP A 38 -22.77 -13.86 -12.40
C ASP A 38 -21.27 -13.96 -12.76
N ASP A 39 -20.93 -14.68 -13.82
CA ASP A 39 -19.55 -14.80 -14.33
C ASP A 39 -18.95 -13.43 -14.72
N GLN A 40 -19.76 -12.55 -15.31
CA GLN A 40 -19.33 -11.20 -15.69
C GLN A 40 -19.15 -10.32 -14.45
N ALA A 41 -20.10 -10.37 -13.50
CA ALA A 41 -20.04 -9.60 -12.26
C ALA A 41 -18.79 -9.97 -11.44
N GLU A 42 -18.42 -11.25 -11.42
CA GLU A 42 -17.22 -11.70 -10.73
C GLU A 42 -15.94 -11.20 -11.42
N GLN A 43 -15.86 -11.31 -12.75
CA GLN A 43 -14.72 -10.79 -13.51
C GLN A 43 -14.54 -9.28 -13.30
N ASP A 44 -15.63 -8.52 -13.34
CA ASP A 44 -15.62 -7.08 -13.11
C ASP A 44 -15.14 -6.75 -11.70
N SER A 45 -15.58 -7.52 -10.69
CA SER A 45 -15.13 -7.39 -9.30
C SER A 45 -13.63 -7.65 -9.16
N LEU A 46 -13.12 -8.73 -9.76
CA LEU A 46 -11.69 -9.09 -9.72
C LEU A 46 -10.81 -8.03 -10.39
N VAL A 47 -11.23 -7.52 -11.56
CA VAL A 47 -10.51 -6.45 -12.27
C VAL A 47 -10.53 -5.16 -11.45
N SER A 48 -11.67 -4.81 -10.86
CA SER A 48 -11.82 -3.62 -10.01
C SER A 48 -10.92 -3.69 -8.78
N GLN A 49 -10.93 -4.81 -8.05
CA GLN A 49 -10.07 -5.06 -6.90
C GLN A 49 -8.58 -4.97 -7.27
N SER A 50 -8.19 -5.61 -8.37
CA SER A 50 -6.80 -5.62 -8.84
C SER A 50 -6.31 -4.20 -9.13
N ARG A 51 -7.11 -3.41 -9.86
CA ARG A 51 -6.81 -2.00 -10.16
C ARG A 51 -6.74 -1.16 -8.89
N PHE A 52 -7.71 -1.32 -7.98
CA PHE A 52 -7.73 -0.59 -6.72
C PHE A 52 -6.45 -0.81 -5.92
N VAL A 53 -6.03 -2.06 -5.75
CA VAL A 53 -4.80 -2.39 -5.00
C VAL A 53 -3.56 -1.81 -5.67
N LEU A 54 -3.42 -1.96 -6.99
CA LEU A 54 -2.27 -1.45 -7.72
C LEU A 54 -2.18 0.08 -7.63
N GLU A 55 -3.28 0.79 -7.86
CA GLU A 55 -3.33 2.25 -7.78
C GLU A 55 -3.06 2.75 -6.36
N ARG A 56 -3.66 2.09 -5.36
CA ARG A 56 -3.44 2.47 -3.96
C ARG A 56 -1.99 2.26 -3.54
N LEU A 57 -1.41 1.11 -3.88
CA LEU A 57 -0.03 0.78 -3.55
C LEU A 57 0.95 1.71 -4.28
N ASN A 58 0.75 1.97 -5.57
CA ASN A 58 1.58 2.88 -6.35
C ASN A 58 1.52 4.31 -5.78
N ARG A 59 0.32 4.80 -5.42
CA ARG A 59 0.16 6.12 -4.80
C ARG A 59 0.90 6.23 -3.46
N GLU A 60 0.88 5.18 -2.64
CA GLU A 60 1.59 5.18 -1.36
C GLU A 60 3.10 5.03 -1.49
N LEU A 61 3.58 4.34 -2.53
CA LEU A 61 5.01 4.17 -2.78
C LEU A 61 5.68 5.40 -3.43
N ARG A 62 4.89 6.39 -3.87
CA ARG A 62 5.39 7.60 -4.51
C ARG A 62 6.20 8.49 -3.55
N ASP A 63 5.65 8.74 -2.37
CA ASP A 63 6.20 9.69 -1.38
C ASP A 63 6.71 8.93 -0.15
N ILE A 64 7.66 8.03 -0.39
CA ILE A 64 8.29 7.24 0.66
C ILE A 64 9.70 7.71 0.95
N THR A 65 10.11 7.45 2.18
CA THR A 65 11.40 7.83 2.72
C THR A 65 12.50 7.00 2.07
N PRO A 66 13.62 7.60 1.63
CA PRO A 66 14.78 6.89 1.13
C PRO A 66 15.25 5.79 2.10
N TYR A 67 15.64 4.63 1.56
CA TYR A 67 16.10 3.47 2.33
C TYR A 67 15.09 2.92 3.36
N SER A 68 13.81 3.30 3.30
CA SER A 68 12.78 2.75 4.21
C SER A 68 12.20 1.41 3.77
N VAL A 69 12.33 1.04 2.50
CA VAL A 69 11.67 -0.16 1.97
C VAL A 69 12.38 -1.42 2.45
N ARG A 70 11.65 -2.34 3.08
CA ARG A 70 12.15 -3.66 3.47
C ARG A 70 11.14 -4.77 3.22
N LEU A 71 11.66 -5.97 2.98
CA LEU A 71 10.88 -7.18 2.75
C LEU A 71 11.18 -8.20 3.85
N SER A 72 10.11 -8.85 4.32
CA SER A 72 10.20 -10.02 5.20
C SER A 72 9.24 -11.09 4.71
N SER A 73 9.67 -12.34 4.79
CA SER A 73 8.88 -13.50 4.39
C SER A 73 8.96 -14.59 5.46
N SER A 74 7.83 -15.26 5.71
CA SER A 74 7.72 -16.35 6.67
C SER A 74 6.72 -17.38 6.15
N GLY A 75 7.21 -18.50 5.62
CA GLY A 75 6.37 -19.51 4.96
C GLY A 75 5.65 -18.94 3.74
N GLN A 76 4.32 -19.06 3.71
CA GLN A 76 3.45 -18.51 2.65
C GLN A 76 2.94 -17.09 2.99
N ASN A 77 3.70 -16.35 3.79
CA ASN A 77 3.43 -14.94 4.08
C ASN A 77 4.59 -14.07 3.61
N GLN A 78 4.28 -12.92 3.01
CA GLN A 78 5.29 -11.95 2.57
C GLN A 78 4.80 -10.53 2.86
N CYS A 79 5.65 -9.70 3.48
CA CYS A 79 5.34 -8.31 3.79
C CYS A 79 6.34 -7.34 3.15
N LEU A 80 5.80 -6.31 2.50
CA LEU A 80 6.49 -5.10 2.08
C LEU A 80 6.19 -4.00 3.09
N GLU A 81 7.22 -3.49 3.75
CA GLU A 81 7.10 -2.37 4.67
C GLU A 81 7.90 -1.17 4.15
N PHE A 82 7.31 0.01 4.29
CA PHE A 82 7.93 1.29 3.94
C PHE A 82 7.41 2.40 4.85
N VAL A 83 8.11 3.54 4.83
CA VAL A 83 7.77 4.71 5.66
C VAL A 83 7.48 5.89 4.75
N PRO A 84 6.23 6.36 4.66
CA PRO A 84 5.90 7.62 4.00
C PRO A 84 6.57 8.81 4.72
N PHE A 85 6.78 9.92 4.01
CA PHE A 85 7.15 11.19 4.65
C PHE A 85 6.04 12.22 4.44
N THR A 86 5.80 13.09 5.43
CA THR A 86 4.84 14.18 5.30
C THR A 86 5.48 15.41 4.66
N HIS A 87 6.76 15.65 4.94
CA HIS A 87 7.52 16.78 4.43
C HIS A 87 8.98 16.39 4.18
N SER A 88 9.58 17.00 3.17
CA SER A 88 11.02 16.97 2.94
C SER A 88 11.51 18.38 2.64
N GLY A 89 12.74 18.70 3.03
CA GLY A 89 13.26 20.05 2.85
C GLY A 89 14.75 20.14 3.12
N ARG A 90 15.24 21.38 3.26
CA ARG A 90 16.64 21.64 3.62
C ARG A 90 16.78 22.14 5.05
N TYR A 91 17.80 21.66 5.75
CA TYR A 91 18.19 22.18 7.05
C TYR A 91 19.32 23.21 6.91
N ARG A 92 19.47 24.09 7.91
CA ARG A 92 20.55 25.09 7.97
C ARG A 92 21.70 24.64 8.86
N ASN A 93 21.40 24.09 10.03
CA ASN A 93 22.37 23.89 11.09
C ASN A 93 22.19 22.53 11.81
N LEU A 94 22.70 21.46 11.22
CA LEU A 94 22.67 20.14 11.86
C LEU A 94 23.68 20.05 13.01
N PRO A 95 23.30 19.59 14.23
CA PRO A 95 24.26 19.24 15.27
C PRO A 95 24.94 17.91 14.91
N LEU A 96 26.21 17.97 14.50
CA LEU A 96 27.02 16.80 14.18
C LEU A 96 27.86 16.38 15.38
N SER A 97 28.00 15.09 15.62
CA SER A 97 28.83 14.56 16.71
C SER A 97 30.26 15.14 16.64
N PRO A 98 30.82 15.66 17.75
CA PRO A 98 30.34 15.56 19.13
C PRO A 98 29.40 16.68 19.60
N ASP A 99 29.02 17.64 18.76
CA ASP A 99 28.06 18.71 19.11
C ASP A 99 26.65 18.13 19.29
N THR A 100 25.96 18.56 20.35
CA THR A 100 24.59 18.14 20.66
C THR A 100 23.70 19.35 20.80
N ARG A 101 22.55 19.34 20.13
CA ARG A 101 21.51 20.37 20.28
C ARG A 101 20.14 19.72 20.38
N SER A 102 19.20 20.42 20.98
CA SER A 102 17.80 19.98 21.09
C SER A 102 16.91 20.57 19.99
N TYR A 103 17.51 21.10 18.92
CA TYR A 103 16.75 21.71 17.82
C TYR A 103 17.49 21.65 16.48
N LEU A 104 16.73 21.86 15.41
CA LEU A 104 17.21 22.02 14.04
C LEU A 104 16.42 23.12 13.34
N ASP A 105 17.13 24.05 12.70
CA ASP A 105 16.49 25.07 11.87
C ASP A 105 16.39 24.57 10.43
N VAL A 106 15.18 24.66 9.88
CA VAL A 106 14.82 24.18 8.55
C VAL A 106 14.21 25.30 7.71
N VAL A 107 14.32 25.15 6.40
CA VAL A 107 13.69 26.06 5.44
C VAL A 107 12.52 25.35 4.78
N SER A 108 11.36 26.00 4.77
CA SER A 108 10.20 25.57 3.99
C SER A 108 9.51 26.78 3.36
N LEU A 109 9.25 26.68 2.05
CA LEU A 109 8.42 27.65 1.33
C LEU A 109 6.94 27.24 1.35
N ASP A 110 6.63 26.05 1.87
CA ASP A 110 5.27 25.56 2.00
C ASP A 110 4.59 26.21 3.19
N THR A 111 3.51 26.95 2.93
CA THR A 111 2.70 27.63 3.95
C THR A 111 1.85 26.66 4.78
N SER A 112 1.73 25.40 4.33
CA SER A 112 1.09 24.30 5.06
C SER A 112 2.07 23.44 5.85
N PHE A 113 3.36 23.84 5.91
CA PHE A 113 4.39 23.12 6.66
C PHE A 113 4.01 22.97 8.13
N THR A 114 3.84 21.72 8.53
CA THR A 114 3.55 21.33 9.91
C THR A 114 4.41 20.13 10.27
N ALA A 115 4.77 20.07 11.54
CA ALA A 115 5.31 18.88 12.19
C ALA A 115 4.37 18.47 13.31
N SER A 116 4.49 17.25 13.83
CA SER A 116 3.74 16.78 15.00
C SER A 116 4.66 16.37 16.14
N ALA A 117 4.21 16.56 17.39
CA ALA A 117 4.92 16.00 18.54
C ALA A 117 4.97 14.47 18.42
N GLY A 118 6.11 13.87 18.71
CA GLY A 118 6.33 12.43 18.56
C GLY A 118 6.66 11.99 17.13
N GLN A 119 6.59 12.88 16.13
CA GLN A 119 7.02 12.59 14.76
C GLN A 119 8.54 12.42 14.69
N TYR A 120 9.01 11.59 13.77
CA TYR A 120 10.45 11.41 13.54
C TYR A 120 10.97 12.33 12.44
N LEU A 121 12.12 12.94 12.70
CA LEU A 121 12.94 13.60 11.70
C LEU A 121 14.12 12.69 11.36
N LEU A 122 14.39 12.54 10.06
CA LEU A 122 15.45 11.71 9.52
C LEU A 122 16.38 12.56 8.65
N VAL A 123 17.68 12.34 8.80
CA VAL A 123 18.72 12.96 7.99
C VAL A 123 19.63 11.87 7.44
N TYR A 124 19.97 11.97 6.16
CA TYR A 124 20.96 11.14 5.49
C TYR A 124 20.88 9.62 5.78
N PRO A 125 19.72 8.97 5.55
CA PRO A 125 19.64 7.52 5.68
C PRO A 125 20.44 6.84 4.56
N THR A 126 21.14 5.77 4.89
CA THR A 126 21.94 4.97 3.94
C THR A 126 21.61 3.48 3.98
N GLN A 127 20.77 3.09 4.93
CA GLN A 127 20.36 1.72 5.19
C GLN A 127 19.04 1.72 5.98
N ASN A 128 18.31 0.60 5.95
CA ASN A 128 17.03 0.50 6.65
C ASN A 128 17.12 0.73 8.17
N SER A 129 18.22 0.34 8.81
CA SER A 129 18.43 0.61 10.24
C SER A 129 18.41 2.10 10.57
N ASP A 130 18.81 2.98 9.65
CA ASP A 130 18.74 4.42 9.88
C ASP A 130 17.31 4.93 9.99
N VAL A 131 16.37 4.23 9.35
CA VAL A 131 14.94 4.55 9.36
C VAL A 131 14.23 3.91 10.56
N TYR A 132 14.51 2.64 10.87
CA TYR A 132 13.72 1.86 11.84
C TYR A 132 14.35 1.72 13.22
N SER A 133 15.67 1.87 13.36
CA SER A 133 16.36 1.73 14.65
C SER A 133 16.92 3.07 15.14
N ASN A 134 17.65 3.05 16.26
CA ASN A 134 18.37 4.21 16.76
C ASN A 134 19.81 4.18 16.25
N SER A 135 20.06 4.76 15.07
CA SER A 135 21.38 4.77 14.42
C SER A 135 22.11 6.12 14.48
N GLY A 136 21.53 7.11 15.18
CA GLY A 136 22.04 8.49 15.19
C GLY A 136 21.74 9.29 13.92
N GLN A 137 20.86 8.79 13.03
CA GLN A 137 20.37 9.53 11.87
C GLN A 137 18.91 10.02 12.01
N ARG A 138 18.22 9.54 13.06
CA ARG A 138 16.81 9.80 13.30
C ARG A 138 16.61 10.32 14.72
N VAL A 139 15.73 11.31 14.87
CA VAL A 139 15.38 11.92 16.16
C VAL A 139 13.88 12.17 16.26
N GLN A 140 13.31 12.11 17.46
CA GLN A 140 11.90 12.37 17.69
C GLN A 140 11.66 13.84 18.09
N LEU A 141 10.64 14.46 17.52
CA LEU A 141 10.26 15.85 17.77
C LEU A 141 9.47 16.00 19.09
N ALA A 142 9.73 17.07 19.84
CA ALA A 142 9.18 17.29 21.18
C ALA A 142 7.79 17.94 21.17
N SER A 143 7.56 18.94 20.30
CA SER A 143 6.38 19.78 20.41
C SER A 143 5.97 20.43 19.10
N THR A 144 4.67 20.72 19.02
CA THR A 144 4.05 21.70 18.14
C THR A 144 3.50 22.86 18.99
N PRO A 145 3.40 24.09 18.46
CA PRO A 145 3.69 24.52 17.09
C PRO A 145 5.19 24.65 16.78
N LEU A 146 5.51 24.81 15.50
CA LEU A 146 6.87 25.09 15.03
C LEU A 146 7.37 26.42 15.60
N GLY A 147 8.62 26.44 16.09
CA GLY A 147 9.25 27.70 16.49
C GLY A 147 9.69 28.52 15.28
N ASN A 148 9.83 29.83 15.42
CA ASN A 148 10.64 30.64 14.50
C ASN A 148 12.13 30.52 14.93
N ASP A 149 13.06 30.51 13.97
CA ASP A 149 14.49 30.39 14.28
C ASP A 149 15.13 31.70 14.78
N GLY A 150 14.41 32.81 14.68
CA GLY A 150 14.80 34.14 15.13
C GLY A 150 15.56 34.97 14.09
N ASP A 151 15.65 34.51 12.84
CA ASP A 151 16.44 35.18 11.79
C ASP A 151 15.68 36.27 11.01
N GLY A 152 14.41 36.49 11.33
CA GLY A 152 13.54 37.47 10.68
C GLY A 152 12.96 37.01 9.33
N ASN A 153 13.21 35.76 8.92
CA ASN A 153 12.60 35.13 7.76
C ASN A 153 11.36 34.33 8.18
N SER A 154 10.29 34.42 7.40
CA SER A 154 9.06 33.66 7.63
C SER A 154 9.11 32.24 7.05
N ALA A 155 10.10 31.94 6.21
CA ALA A 155 10.30 30.61 5.61
C ALA A 155 11.23 29.70 6.44
N THR A 156 11.69 30.17 7.59
CA THR A 156 12.56 29.42 8.51
C THR A 156 11.81 28.99 9.76
N TYR A 157 11.98 27.72 10.10
CA TYR A 157 11.28 27.09 11.20
C TYR A 157 12.29 26.35 12.08
N ARG A 158 12.07 26.39 13.38
CA ARG A 158 12.82 25.63 14.37
C ARG A 158 12.05 24.40 14.80
N LEU A 159 12.60 23.24 14.50
CA LEU A 159 12.13 21.93 14.96
C LEU A 159 12.80 21.60 16.30
N GLN A 160 12.01 21.35 17.34
CA GLN A 160 12.50 20.98 18.66
C GLN A 160 12.55 19.46 18.80
N PHE A 161 13.66 18.94 19.33
CA PHE A 161 13.88 17.53 19.62
C PHE A 161 13.49 17.21 21.07
N THR A 162 13.02 16.00 21.29
CA THR A 162 12.67 15.49 22.63
C THR A 162 13.87 15.48 23.60
N ALA A 163 15.09 15.37 23.08
CA ALA A 163 16.33 15.44 23.85
C ALA A 163 17.46 16.05 23.00
N ALA A 164 18.51 16.53 23.67
CA ALA A 164 19.74 16.95 23.00
C ALA A 164 20.32 15.77 22.19
N THR A 165 20.50 15.97 20.89
CA THR A 165 20.86 14.92 19.93
C THR A 165 22.02 15.39 19.05
N SER A 166 22.86 14.44 18.63
CA SER A 166 23.90 14.62 17.62
C SER A 166 23.66 13.67 16.47
N PHE A 167 23.81 14.14 15.24
CA PHE A 167 23.78 13.31 14.05
C PHE A 167 25.16 12.76 13.73
N SER A 168 25.23 11.51 13.30
CA SER A 168 26.50 10.87 12.96
C SER A 168 27.06 11.38 11.62
N GLN A 169 26.18 11.72 10.67
CA GLN A 169 26.56 12.30 9.38
C GLN A 169 25.49 13.31 8.91
N GLY A 170 25.91 14.28 8.12
CA GLY A 170 25.00 15.23 7.47
C GLY A 170 24.76 14.87 6.01
N SER A 171 23.59 15.22 5.49
CA SER A 171 23.30 15.09 4.07
C SER A 171 24.16 16.09 3.28
N PRO A 172 24.91 15.66 2.24
CA PRO A 172 25.66 16.57 1.36
C PRO A 172 24.76 17.62 0.69
N ALA A 173 23.49 17.29 0.45
CA ALA A 173 22.48 18.19 -0.10
C ALA A 173 21.68 18.93 1.00
N GLN A 174 22.08 18.79 2.25
CA GLN A 174 21.45 19.35 3.45
C GLN A 174 19.97 18.98 3.59
N ARG A 175 19.58 17.77 3.19
CA ARG A 175 18.18 17.31 3.20
C ARG A 175 17.75 16.70 4.53
N TYR A 176 16.49 16.89 4.86
CA TYR A 176 15.79 16.19 5.94
C TYR A 176 14.43 15.67 5.47
N PHE A 177 13.91 14.67 6.18
CA PHE A 177 12.58 14.10 5.98
C PHE A 177 11.83 14.05 7.32
N LEU A 178 10.57 14.50 7.32
CA LEU A 178 9.63 14.27 8.41
C LEU A 178 8.83 13.01 8.11
N LEU A 179 9.03 11.97 8.90
CA LEU A 179 8.46 10.66 8.68
C LEU A 179 7.00 10.60 9.14
N ASP A 180 6.16 9.91 8.39
CA ASP A 180 4.87 9.43 8.88
C ASP A 180 5.03 8.01 9.47
N ASN A 181 3.94 7.42 9.94
CA ASN A 181 3.94 6.08 10.49
C ASN A 181 4.23 5.01 9.43
N PRO A 182 4.93 3.91 9.79
CA PRO A 182 5.21 2.82 8.86
C PRO A 182 3.92 2.17 8.34
N VAL A 183 3.96 1.73 7.08
CA VAL A 183 2.87 1.01 6.41
C VAL A 183 3.41 -0.32 5.92
N SER A 184 2.65 -1.39 6.19
CA SER A 184 2.99 -2.75 5.76
C SER A 184 1.89 -3.33 4.88
N TYR A 185 2.27 -3.81 3.69
CA TYR A 185 1.42 -4.60 2.81
C TYR A 185 1.85 -6.06 2.90
N CYS A 186 0.98 -6.92 3.41
CA CYS A 186 1.29 -8.33 3.65
C CYS A 186 0.35 -9.24 2.89
N VAL A 187 0.91 -10.18 2.16
CA VAL A 187 0.20 -11.31 1.58
C VAL A 187 0.19 -12.44 2.60
N GLN A 188 -1.00 -12.96 2.91
CA GLN A 188 -1.21 -14.11 3.78
C GLN A 188 -2.45 -14.87 3.32
N ALA A 189 -2.35 -16.20 3.22
CA ALA A 189 -3.48 -17.07 2.84
C ALA A 189 -4.25 -16.60 1.59
N GLY A 190 -3.53 -16.16 0.54
CA GLY A 190 -4.12 -15.69 -0.71
C GLY A 190 -4.85 -14.34 -0.62
N GLN A 191 -4.59 -13.57 0.44
CA GLN A 191 -5.17 -12.25 0.67
C GLN A 191 -4.07 -11.22 0.89
N LEU A 192 -4.27 -10.02 0.35
CA LEU A 192 -3.40 -8.88 0.62
C LEU A 192 -4.05 -7.98 1.67
N TRP A 193 -3.29 -7.72 2.72
CA TRP A 193 -3.69 -6.92 3.87
C TRP A 193 -2.79 -5.70 3.99
N ARG A 194 -3.37 -4.54 4.29
CA ARG A 194 -2.65 -3.30 4.59
C ARG A 194 -2.73 -2.99 6.08
N TYR A 195 -1.57 -2.87 6.72
CA TYR A 195 -1.43 -2.53 8.13
C TYR A 195 -0.83 -1.13 8.28
N GLN A 196 -1.32 -0.37 9.25
CA GLN A 196 -0.83 0.96 9.61
C GLN A 196 -1.08 1.21 11.10
N GLY A 197 -0.45 2.24 11.67
CA GLY A 197 -0.68 2.65 13.06
C GLY A 197 -0.13 1.68 14.11
N TYR A 198 0.73 0.75 13.70
CA TYR A 198 1.50 -0.09 14.61
C TYR A 198 2.76 0.66 15.07
N THR A 199 3.31 0.21 16.19
CA THR A 199 4.52 0.80 16.78
C THR A 199 5.74 0.57 15.89
N TRP A 200 6.67 1.53 15.89
CA TRP A 200 7.97 1.38 15.24
C TRP A 200 8.76 0.20 15.82
N GLN A 201 9.28 -0.66 14.95
CA GLN A 201 10.09 -1.83 15.33
C GLN A 201 11.33 -1.96 14.47
N SER A 202 12.47 -2.25 15.12
CA SER A 202 13.75 -2.47 14.43
C SER A 202 13.71 -3.73 13.56
N SER A 203 13.12 -4.82 14.07
CA SER A 203 12.73 -5.98 13.27
C SER A 203 11.44 -5.68 12.53
N GLN A 204 11.34 -6.10 11.26
CA GLN A 204 10.11 -5.97 10.49
C GLN A 204 8.99 -6.79 11.14
N PRO A 205 7.86 -6.18 11.53
CA PRO A 205 6.74 -6.90 12.09
C PRO A 205 6.03 -7.73 11.00
N MET A 206 5.40 -8.82 11.42
CA MET A 206 4.63 -9.72 10.55
C MET A 206 3.20 -9.88 11.10
N PRO A 207 2.22 -10.32 10.28
CA PRO A 207 0.89 -10.66 10.77
C PRO A 207 0.97 -11.68 11.91
N GLY A 208 0.34 -11.37 13.04
CA GLY A 208 0.40 -12.19 14.26
C GLY A 208 1.65 -11.95 15.13
N ALA A 209 2.62 -11.14 14.67
CA ALA A 209 3.83 -10.76 15.38
C ALA A 209 4.14 -9.26 15.16
N GLY A 210 3.37 -8.40 15.83
CA GLY A 210 3.53 -6.93 15.77
C GLY A 210 2.58 -6.21 14.81
N LEU A 211 1.98 -6.92 13.84
CA LEU A 211 0.91 -6.39 12.98
C LEU A 211 -0.46 -6.92 13.43
N ALA A 212 -1.38 -6.00 13.70
CA ALA A 212 -2.79 -6.28 14.05
C ALA A 212 -3.72 -5.24 13.39
N GLY A 213 -5.00 -5.59 13.21
CA GLY A 213 -6.02 -4.66 12.71
C GLY A 213 -5.85 -4.23 11.24
N GLY A 214 -5.31 -5.11 10.39
CA GLY A 214 -5.12 -4.81 8.96
C GLY A 214 -6.44 -4.64 8.21
N ALA A 215 -6.41 -3.84 7.16
CA ALA A 215 -7.50 -3.72 6.19
C ALA A 215 -7.30 -4.70 5.03
N LEU A 216 -8.33 -5.47 4.68
CA LEU A 216 -8.30 -6.35 3.52
C LEU A 216 -8.33 -5.51 2.24
N MET A 217 -7.32 -5.67 1.40
CA MET A 217 -7.16 -4.93 0.16
C MET A 217 -7.56 -5.76 -1.05
N ALA A 218 -7.22 -7.05 -1.03
CA ALA A 218 -7.53 -7.98 -2.09
C ALA A 218 -7.62 -9.42 -1.60
N THR A 219 -8.43 -10.22 -2.27
CA THR A 219 -8.51 -11.68 -2.11
C THR A 219 -8.12 -12.41 -3.40
N SER A 220 -8.08 -13.73 -3.34
CA SER A 220 -7.86 -14.63 -4.49
C SER A 220 -6.48 -14.48 -5.14
N ILE A 221 -5.47 -14.12 -4.36
CA ILE A 221 -4.08 -14.09 -4.81
C ILE A 221 -3.54 -15.51 -4.80
N ILE A 222 -3.00 -15.96 -5.93
CA ILE A 222 -2.56 -17.34 -6.14
C ILE A 222 -1.05 -17.49 -6.33
N ASN A 223 -0.28 -16.41 -6.16
CA ASN A 223 1.17 -16.46 -6.21
C ASN A 223 1.74 -17.52 -5.25
N ASP A 224 2.61 -18.38 -5.74
CA ASP A 224 3.49 -19.17 -4.89
C ASP A 224 4.62 -18.27 -4.40
N LEU A 225 4.60 -17.87 -3.13
CA LEU A 225 5.54 -16.88 -2.62
C LEU A 225 7.00 -17.39 -2.57
N SER A 226 7.23 -18.69 -2.76
CA SER A 226 8.57 -19.27 -2.78
C SER A 226 9.25 -19.18 -4.15
N THR A 227 8.48 -19.29 -5.24
CA THR A 227 8.98 -19.27 -6.62
C THR A 227 8.59 -18.01 -7.38
N ALA A 228 7.45 -17.41 -7.02
CA ALA A 228 6.78 -16.31 -7.65
C ALA A 228 6.30 -15.26 -6.61
N PRO A 229 7.21 -14.69 -5.80
CA PRO A 229 6.85 -13.74 -4.75
C PRO A 229 6.11 -12.53 -5.31
N VAL A 230 5.14 -12.04 -4.53
CA VAL A 230 4.35 -10.87 -4.91
C VAL A 230 5.21 -9.61 -4.92
N PHE A 231 6.14 -9.51 -3.98
CA PHE A 231 7.06 -8.38 -3.89
C PHE A 231 8.50 -8.85 -4.09
N THR A 232 9.24 -8.13 -4.93
CA THR A 232 10.70 -8.25 -5.01
C THR A 232 11.32 -6.88 -4.91
N LEU A 233 12.44 -6.80 -4.20
CA LEU A 233 13.15 -5.55 -3.95
C LEU A 233 14.57 -5.68 -4.51
N ASP A 234 14.86 -4.87 -5.52
CA ASP A 234 16.23 -4.61 -5.93
C ASP A 234 16.71 -3.41 -5.10
N ASN A 235 17.56 -3.71 -4.11
CA ASN A 235 18.04 -2.72 -3.15
C ASN A 235 18.80 -1.58 -3.82
N ALA A 236 18.73 -0.41 -3.18
CA ALA A 236 19.46 0.76 -3.58
C ALA A 236 20.98 0.54 -3.45
N SER A 237 21.74 1.21 -4.30
CA SER A 237 23.16 1.42 -4.08
C SER A 237 23.48 2.90 -4.26
N LEU A 238 24.70 3.32 -3.91
CA LEU A 238 25.16 4.70 -4.14
C LEU A 238 25.04 5.17 -5.61
N GLN A 239 24.90 4.23 -6.55
CA GLN A 239 24.81 4.51 -7.99
C GLN A 239 23.45 4.17 -8.60
N ARG A 240 22.53 3.54 -7.85
CA ARG A 240 21.24 3.07 -8.36
C ARG A 240 20.12 3.26 -7.34
N ASN A 241 19.02 3.84 -7.82
CA ASN A 241 17.74 3.86 -7.11
C ASN A 241 17.23 2.44 -6.83
N SER A 242 16.44 2.26 -5.78
CA SER A 242 15.83 0.95 -5.51
C SER A 242 14.61 0.75 -6.39
N LEU A 243 14.37 -0.49 -6.78
CA LEU A 243 13.24 -0.88 -7.61
C LEU A 243 12.40 -1.91 -6.87
N ILE A 244 11.11 -1.60 -6.70
CA ILE A 244 10.14 -2.55 -6.17
C ILE A 244 9.41 -3.14 -7.37
N LYS A 245 9.47 -4.45 -7.53
CA LYS A 245 8.63 -5.17 -8.50
C LYS A 245 7.48 -5.83 -7.77
N ILE A 246 6.28 -5.50 -8.23
CA ILE A 246 5.02 -6.04 -7.72
C ILE A 246 4.46 -6.96 -8.79
N TRP A 247 4.28 -8.22 -8.45
CA TRP A 247 3.70 -9.23 -9.33
C TRP A 247 2.50 -9.88 -8.66
N LEU A 248 1.30 -9.54 -9.11
CA LEU A 248 0.05 -10.07 -8.56
C LEU A 248 -0.61 -11.00 -9.56
N GLN A 249 -0.97 -12.20 -9.10
CA GLN A 249 -1.76 -13.17 -9.84
C GLN A 249 -3.06 -13.44 -9.11
N PHE A 250 -4.18 -13.26 -9.81
CA PHE A 250 -5.52 -13.49 -9.28
C PHE A 250 -6.18 -14.66 -9.99
N ALA A 251 -6.83 -15.55 -9.24
CA ALA A 251 -7.73 -16.54 -9.80
C ALA A 251 -9.18 -16.04 -9.78
N ASN A 252 -9.92 -16.37 -10.83
CA ASN A 252 -11.37 -16.28 -10.84
C ASN A 252 -11.97 -17.48 -10.09
N SER A 253 -12.92 -17.24 -9.19
CA SER A 253 -13.57 -18.31 -8.41
C SER A 253 -14.59 -19.09 -9.24
N SER A 254 -15.16 -18.50 -10.31
CA SER A 254 -16.01 -19.20 -11.29
C SER A 254 -15.21 -19.96 -12.35
N ASP A 255 -13.98 -19.54 -12.65
CA ASP A 255 -13.08 -20.24 -13.58
C ASP A 255 -11.62 -20.22 -13.10
N SER A 256 -11.23 -21.30 -12.43
CA SER A 256 -9.86 -21.47 -11.89
C SER A 256 -8.77 -21.53 -12.97
N ASN A 257 -9.12 -21.71 -14.25
CA ASN A 257 -8.14 -21.70 -15.35
C ASN A 257 -7.83 -20.28 -15.86
N THR A 258 -8.67 -19.30 -15.54
CA THR A 258 -8.45 -17.91 -15.93
C THR A 258 -7.68 -17.18 -14.83
N VAL A 259 -6.39 -16.92 -15.10
CA VAL A 259 -5.49 -16.17 -14.20
C VAL A 259 -5.24 -14.77 -14.74
N LEU A 260 -5.56 -13.75 -13.94
CA LEU A 260 -5.18 -12.37 -14.23
C LEU A 260 -3.82 -12.08 -13.60
N SER A 261 -2.83 -11.71 -14.41
CA SER A 261 -1.47 -11.37 -13.95
C SER A 261 -1.16 -9.90 -14.18
N PHE A 262 -0.66 -9.22 -13.14
CA PHE A 262 -0.24 -7.82 -13.18
C PHE A 262 1.21 -7.69 -12.75
N HIS A 263 1.99 -6.99 -13.56
CA HIS A 263 3.38 -6.64 -13.26
C HIS A 263 3.51 -5.13 -13.17
N HIS A 264 4.03 -4.65 -12.05
CA HIS A 264 4.24 -3.22 -11.84
C HIS A 264 5.63 -2.97 -11.25
N LEU A 265 6.27 -1.90 -11.72
CA LEU A 265 7.61 -1.51 -11.33
C LEU A 265 7.55 -0.10 -10.74
N VAL A 266 7.95 0.02 -9.48
CA VAL A 266 8.01 1.30 -8.79
C VAL A 266 9.47 1.62 -8.49
N GLN A 267 9.96 2.71 -9.07
CA GLN A 267 11.29 3.22 -8.78
C GLN A 267 11.21 4.17 -7.58
N VAL A 268 11.99 3.86 -6.54
CA VAL A 268 12.08 4.68 -5.33
C VAL A 268 13.35 5.50 -5.40
N GLN A 269 13.21 6.81 -5.31
CA GLN A 269 14.37 7.70 -5.34
C GLN A 269 15.10 7.66 -4.00
N ASN A 270 16.34 7.17 -4.01
CA ASN A 270 17.19 7.13 -2.82
C ASN A 270 18.24 8.23 -2.89
N VAL A 271 17.78 9.48 -2.85
CA VAL A 271 18.65 10.66 -2.82
C VAL A 271 18.61 11.25 -1.40
N PRO A 272 19.45 10.74 -0.48
CA PRO A 272 19.49 11.17 0.92
C PRO A 272 20.04 12.59 1.11
#